data_AF-A0ABD5NDV4-F1
#
_entry.id   AF-A0ABD5NDV4-F1
#
_cell.length_a   1.000
_cell.length_b   1.000
_cell.length_c   1.000
_cell.angle_alpha   90.00
_cell.angle_beta   90.00
_cell.angle_gamma   90.00
#
_symmetry.space_group_name_H-M   'P 1'
#
loop_
_entity.id
_entity.type
_entity.pdbx_description
1 polymer ?
#
loop_
_entity_poly.entity_id
_entity_poly.type
_entity_poly.pdbx_seq_one_letter_code
_entity_poly.pdbx_strand_id
1 'polypeptide(L)' 'MGTIVYEDPQKGVTEWPTDDENLHYDEDTGHWLVRTEDGTVRRIPRERVCYVETSV' A
#
# COMPACT_ATOMS: atom_id res chain seq x y z
N MET A 1 -10.22 -7.84 -4.11
CA MET A 1 -8.84 -8.28 -3.81
C MET A 1 -7.92 -7.20 -4.32
N GLY A 2 -7.12 -6.62 -3.44
CA GLY A 2 -6.24 -5.51 -3.74
C GLY A 2 -4.77 -5.90 -3.69
N THR A 3 -3.91 -5.17 -4.37
CA THR A 3 -2.46 -5.35 -4.31
C THR A 3 -1.77 -4.01 -4.47
N ILE A 4 -0.79 -3.74 -3.61
CA ILE A 4 0.09 -2.58 -3.74
C ILE A 4 1.52 -3.05 -4.00
N VAL A 5 2.12 -2.51 -5.04
CA VAL A 5 3.52 -2.76 -5.40
C VAL A 5 4.33 -1.49 -5.19
N TYR A 6 5.39 -1.58 -4.39
CA TYR A 6 6.19 -0.44 -3.99
C TYR A 6 7.67 -0.79 -3.79
N GLU A 7 8.55 0.20 -3.88
CA GLU A 7 9.96 0.04 -3.55
C GLU A 7 10.17 0.09 -2.04
N ASP A 8 10.52 -1.02 -1.41
CA ASP A 8 10.95 -1.11 -0.01
C ASP A 8 12.46 -0.80 0.10
N PRO A 9 12.91 0.00 1.09
CA PRO A 9 14.29 0.47 1.10
C PRO A 9 15.28 -0.63 1.49
N GLN A 10 14.79 -1.72 2.08
CA GLN A 10 15.58 -2.86 2.54
C GLN A 10 15.44 -4.06 1.60
N LYS A 11 14.30 -4.19 0.93
CA LYS A 11 13.97 -5.38 0.12
C LYS A 11 13.90 -5.11 -1.39
N GLY A 12 13.92 -3.85 -1.82
CA GLY A 12 13.67 -3.47 -3.21
C GLY A 12 12.17 -3.55 -3.54
N VAL A 13 11.83 -3.80 -4.81
CA VAL A 13 10.43 -3.88 -5.25
C VAL A 13 9.71 -5.00 -4.50
N THR A 14 8.66 -4.63 -3.78
CA THR A 14 7.86 -5.50 -2.91
C THR A 14 6.40 -5.45 -3.34
N GLU A 15 5.80 -6.63 -3.49
CA GLU A 15 4.38 -6.80 -3.73
C GLU A 15 3.68 -7.16 -2.43
N TRP A 16 2.58 -6.46 -2.13
CA TRP A 16 1.77 -6.69 -0.95
C TRP A 16 0.30 -6.95 -1.33
N PRO A 17 -0.16 -8.20 -1.27
CA PRO A 17 -1.57 -8.55 -1.44
C PRO A 17 -2.38 -8.20 -0.17
N THR A 18 -3.51 -7.52 -0.35
CA THR A 18 -4.41 -7.11 0.75
C THR A 18 -5.86 -7.05 0.28
N ASP A 19 -6.79 -6.76 1.18
CA ASP A 19 -8.17 -6.48 0.80
C ASP A 19 -8.31 -5.02 0.36
N ASP A 20 -9.20 -4.76 -0.60
CA ASP A 20 -9.41 -3.38 -1.10
C ASP A 20 -9.84 -2.43 0.04
N GLU A 21 -10.58 -2.94 1.04
CA GLU A 21 -10.99 -2.17 2.23
C GLU A 21 -9.82 -1.78 3.15
N ASN A 22 -8.69 -2.49 3.06
CA ASN A 22 -7.50 -2.24 3.84
C ASN A 22 -6.52 -1.29 3.12
N LEU A 23 -6.86 -0.87 1.90
CA LEU A 23 -6.05 0.01 1.08
C LEU A 23 -6.71 1.38 0.91
N HIS A 24 -6.03 2.43 1.34
CA HIS A 24 -6.55 3.79 1.23
C HIS A 24 -5.44 4.78 0.84
N TYR A 25 -5.72 5.70 -0.07
CA TYR A 25 -4.81 6.79 -0.35
C TYR A 25 -5.20 8.02 0.47
N ASP A 26 -4.28 8.45 1.33
CA ASP A 26 -4.38 9.67 2.12
C ASP A 26 -3.77 10.84 1.34
N GLU A 27 -4.63 11.68 0.76
CA GLU A 27 -4.23 12.84 -0.05
C GLU A 27 -3.54 13.93 0.77
N ASP A 28 -3.87 14.08 2.06
CA ASP A 28 -3.30 15.11 2.92
C ASP A 28 -1.83 14.84 3.20
N THR A 29 -1.47 13.57 3.36
CA THR A 29 -0.09 13.17 3.62
C THR A 29 0.64 12.69 2.37
N GLY A 30 -0.05 12.38 1.28
CA GLY A 30 0.53 11.81 0.06
C GLY A 30 1.00 10.36 0.23
N HIS A 31 0.33 9.59 1.09
CA HIS A 31 0.69 8.21 1.41
C HIS A 31 -0.42 7.23 1.11
N TRP A 32 -0.04 6.04 0.69
CA TRP A 32 -0.89 4.86 0.76
C TRP A 32 -0.85 4.29 2.18
N LEU A 33 -2.04 4.08 2.73
CA LEU A 33 -2.30 3.41 3.98
C LEU A 33 -2.67 1.96 3.68
N VAL A 34 -1.93 1.04 4.26
CA VAL A 34 -2.20 -0.41 4.20
C VAL A 34 -2.44 -0.88 5.62
N ARG A 35 -3.67 -1.31 5.92
CA ARG A 35 -4.00 -1.93 7.20
C ARG A 35 -3.67 -3.42 7.13
N THR A 36 -2.90 -3.89 8.11
CA THR A 36 -2.59 -5.31 8.28
C THR A 36 -3.65 -5.99 9.13
N GLU A 37 -3.72 -7.33 9.06
CA GLU A 37 -4.71 -8.12 9.84
C GLU A 37 -4.59 -7.92 11.36
N ASP A 38 -3.39 -7.58 11.84
CA ASP A 38 -3.15 -7.26 13.25
C ASP A 38 -3.61 -5.84 13.66
N GLY A 39 -4.17 -5.07 12.72
CA GLY A 39 -4.66 -3.71 12.92
C GLY A 39 -3.59 -2.62 12.75
N THR A 40 -2.33 -2.97 12.48
CA THR A 40 -1.26 -2.00 12.22
C THR A 40 -1.53 -1.28 10.88
N VAL A 41 -1.31 0.04 10.86
CA VAL A 41 -1.38 0.81 9.61
C VAL A 41 0.03 1.12 9.15
N ARG A 42 0.40 0.62 7.97
CA ARG A 42 1.63 1.01 7.28
C ARG A 42 1.36 2.17 6.34
N ARG A 43 2.34 3.08 6.27
CA ARG A 43 2.32 4.23 5.38
C ARG A 43 3.40 4.05 4.31
N ILE A 44 3.01 4.16 3.05
CA ILE A 44 3.89 4.02 1.90
C ILE A 44 3.79 5.33 1.09
N PRO A 45 4.86 6.14 1.04
CA PRO A 45 4.86 7.37 0.26
C PRO A 45 4.52 7.12 -1.20
N ARG A 46 3.72 8.01 -1.82
CA ARG A 46 3.27 7.87 -3.21
C ARG A 46 4.43 7.73 -4.19
N GLU A 47 5.56 8.39 -3.96
CA GLU A 47 6.74 8.33 -4.83
C GLU A 47 7.39 6.94 -4.89
N ARG A 48 7.12 6.08 -3.90
CA ARG A 48 7.65 4.71 -3.83
C ARG A 48 6.70 3.68 -4.41
N VAL A 49 5.44 4.05 -4.64
CA VAL A 49 4.43 3.14 -5.17
C VAL A 49 4.57 3.06 -6.68
N CYS A 50 4.84 1.85 -7.17
CA CYS A 50 4.91 1.55 -8.59
C CYS A 50 3.49 1.52 -9.18
N TYR A 51 2.62 0.69 -8.61
CA TYR A 51 1.21 0.63 -8.97
C TYR A 51 0.37 0.03 -7.84
N VAL A 52 -0.94 0.23 -7.96
CA VAL A 52 -1.96 -0.37 -7.11
C VAL A 52 -2.99 -1.03 -8.01
N GLU A 53 -3.31 -2.28 -7.74
CA GLU A 53 -4.40 -3.03 -8.35
C GLU A 53 -5.54 -3.16 -7.34
N THR A 54 -6.75 -2.86 -7.75
CA THR A 54 -7.97 -3.05 -6.94
C THR A 54 -9.00 -3.79 -7.78
N SER A 55 -9.72 -4.73 -7.17
CA SER A 55 -10.83 -5.41 -7.83
C SER A 55 -12.09 -4.57 -7.66
N VAL A 56 -12.26 -3.55 -8.49
CA VAL A 56 -13.49 -2.73 -8.51
C VAL A 56 -14.70 -3.54 -8.97
#